data_AF-A0A8S2VY98-F1
#
_entry.id   AF-A0A8S2VY98-F1
#
_cell.length_a   1.000
_cell.length_b   1.000
_cell.length_c   1.000
_cell.angle_alpha   90.00
_cell.angle_beta   90.00
_cell.angle_gamma   90.00
#
_symmetry.space_group_name_H-M   'P 1'
#
loop_
_entity.id
_entity.type
_entity.pdbx_description
1 polymer ?
#
loop_
_entity_poly.entity_id
_entity_poly.type
_entity_poly.pdbx_seq_one_letter_code
_entity_poly.pdbx_strand_id
1 'polypeptide(L)'
;SIQFHVHDPPPLIGDISGATGMIIMDPGVLDEPFYPFMVYNYSELTIRINKVKPEHYQRCLPCFNSCYFTYENQEWYNKLPGEDLLNEVIQTNCKRYEPKEVKVPLTAYLNKKSNSGQLIILIRPTKKAWDECQRGGCEYRLFISAWLQCTRLAVDVYLSAGN
;
A
#
# COMPACT_ATOMS: atom_id res chain seq x y z
N SER A 1 -17.25 30.60 -34.90
CA SER A 1 -16.12 29.74 -34.48
C SER A 1 -16.20 29.57 -32.98
N ILE A 2 -16.02 28.37 -32.45
CA ILE A 2 -15.95 28.14 -31.00
C ILE A 2 -14.48 28.29 -30.60
N GLN A 3 -14.17 29.28 -29.77
CA GLN A 3 -12.84 29.44 -29.16
C GLN A 3 -12.81 28.65 -27.86
N PHE A 4 -11.93 27.66 -27.78
CA PHE A 4 -11.60 27.01 -26.51
C PHE A 4 -10.49 27.81 -25.84
N HIS A 5 -10.77 28.36 -24.66
CA HIS A 5 -9.73 28.92 -23.80
C HIS A 5 -8.96 27.75 -23.20
N VAL A 6 -7.71 27.56 -23.65
CA VAL A 6 -6.77 26.65 -23.00
C VAL A 6 -6.32 27.35 -21.73
N HIS A 7 -6.94 27.01 -20.61
CA HIS A 7 -6.45 27.41 -19.30
C HIS A 7 -5.10 26.72 -19.03
N ASP A 8 -4.26 27.36 -18.21
CA ASP A 8 -3.06 26.70 -17.69
C ASP A 8 -3.44 25.35 -17.06
N PRO A 9 -2.64 24.30 -17.27
CA PRO A 9 -2.96 22.99 -16.73
C PRO A 9 -3.05 23.10 -15.20
N PRO A 10 -4.06 22.47 -14.57
CA PRO A 10 -4.23 22.52 -13.13
C PRO A 10 -2.95 22.00 -12.44
N PRO A 11 -2.68 22.45 -11.20
CA PRO A 11 -1.57 21.93 -10.42
C PRO A 11 -1.59 20.41 -10.45
N LEU A 12 -0.41 19.81 -10.64
CA LEU A 12 -0.29 18.37 -10.63
C LEU A 12 -0.69 17.87 -9.24
N ILE A 13 -1.61 16.92 -9.16
CA ILE A 13 -2.05 16.29 -7.90
C ILE A 13 -1.68 14.81 -7.98
N GLY A 14 -0.90 14.34 -7.01
CA GLY A 14 -0.49 12.95 -6.91
C GLY A 14 -1.46 12.15 -6.05
N ASP A 15 -1.73 10.91 -6.44
CA ASP A 15 -2.60 10.00 -5.68
C ASP A 15 -2.09 8.55 -5.72
N ILE A 16 -2.44 7.78 -4.69
CA ILE A 16 -2.18 6.35 -4.58
C ILE A 16 -3.42 5.68 -4.00
N SER A 17 -3.92 4.66 -4.69
CA SER A 17 -5.08 3.89 -4.23
C SER A 17 -4.80 2.39 -4.34
N GLY A 18 -5.25 1.62 -3.36
CA GLY A 18 -5.11 0.17 -3.36
C GLY A 18 -5.95 -0.44 -2.25
N ALA A 19 -6.00 -1.77 -2.20
CA ALA A 19 -6.72 -2.47 -1.15
C ALA A 19 -6.01 -2.26 0.20
N THR A 20 -6.67 -1.64 1.17
CA THR A 20 -6.17 -1.48 2.55
C THR A 20 -6.86 -2.48 3.48
N GLY A 21 -6.44 -2.57 4.74
CA GLY A 21 -7.04 -3.52 5.68
C GLY A 21 -6.30 -4.85 5.72
N MET A 22 -7.04 -5.90 6.05
CA MET A 22 -6.56 -7.28 5.98
C MET A 22 -7.01 -7.91 4.66
N ILE A 23 -6.04 -8.47 3.93
CA ILE A 23 -6.24 -9.14 2.65
C ILE A 23 -5.77 -10.57 2.82
N ILE A 24 -6.65 -11.52 2.53
CA ILE A 24 -6.33 -12.94 2.56
C ILE A 24 -6.17 -13.42 1.12
N MET A 25 -5.05 -14.07 0.82
CA MET A 25 -4.73 -14.64 -0.48
C MET A 25 -4.54 -16.15 -0.34
N ASP A 26 -5.12 -16.91 -1.27
CA ASP A 26 -4.93 -18.36 -1.34
C ASP A 26 -3.77 -18.70 -2.31
N PRO A 27 -2.61 -19.16 -1.80
CA PRO A 27 -1.49 -19.55 -2.64
C PRO A 27 -1.73 -20.87 -3.41
N GLY A 28 -2.82 -21.59 -3.12
CA GLY A 28 -3.25 -22.73 -3.93
C GLY A 28 -3.92 -22.34 -5.25
N VAL A 29 -4.31 -21.07 -5.39
CA VAL A 29 -4.89 -20.49 -6.61
C VAL A 29 -3.93 -19.53 -7.30
N LEU A 30 -3.02 -18.91 -6.53
CA LEU A 30 -2.05 -17.94 -7.02
C LEU A 30 -0.64 -18.51 -6.95
N ASP A 31 -0.12 -19.02 -8.07
CA ASP A 31 1.26 -19.48 -8.19
C ASP A 31 2.27 -18.34 -7.95
N GLU A 32 1.90 -17.13 -8.36
CA GLU A 32 2.70 -15.90 -8.22
C GLU A 32 1.86 -14.80 -7.56
N PRO A 33 1.73 -14.79 -6.22
CA PRO A 33 0.97 -13.77 -5.52
C PRO A 33 1.62 -12.39 -5.70
N PHE A 34 0.80 -11.39 -5.99
CA PHE A 34 1.23 -9.99 -6.07
C PHE A 34 0.22 -9.08 -5.36
N TYR A 35 0.70 -7.94 -4.87
CA TYR A 35 -0.15 -6.87 -4.34
C TYR A 35 -0.29 -5.75 -5.38
N PRO A 36 -1.49 -5.52 -5.94
CA PRO A 36 -1.73 -4.43 -6.89
C PRO A 36 -2.06 -3.12 -6.18
N PHE A 37 -1.62 -2.01 -6.77
CA PHE A 37 -2.09 -0.68 -6.43
C PHE A 37 -2.03 0.25 -7.66
N MET A 38 -2.81 1.31 -7.64
CA MET A 38 -2.78 2.37 -8.65
C MET A 38 -1.99 3.56 -8.13
N VAL A 39 -1.19 4.15 -9.02
CA VAL A 39 -0.50 5.41 -8.79
C VAL A 39 -0.91 6.43 -9.84
N TYR A 40 -1.03 7.68 -9.43
CA TYR A 40 -1.33 8.81 -10.29
C TYR A 40 -0.29 9.91 -10.04
N ASN A 41 0.37 10.38 -11.10
CA ASN A 41 1.31 11.51 -11.14
C ASN A 41 2.59 11.44 -10.30
N TYR A 42 2.68 10.64 -9.22
CA TYR A 42 3.90 10.52 -8.45
C TYR A 42 5.03 9.91 -9.27
N SER A 43 6.21 10.53 -9.26
CA SER A 43 7.41 10.07 -9.98
C SER A 43 8.08 8.87 -9.31
N GLU A 44 8.09 8.84 -7.98
CA GLU A 44 8.72 7.80 -7.18
C GLU A 44 7.98 7.52 -5.87
N LEU A 45 8.01 6.27 -5.43
CA LEU A 45 7.36 5.79 -4.22
C LEU A 45 8.35 5.00 -3.36
N THR A 46 8.20 5.06 -2.04
CA THR A 46 8.82 4.10 -1.13
C THR A 46 7.88 2.92 -0.93
N ILE A 47 8.39 1.70 -1.14
CA ILE A 47 7.72 0.45 -0.81
C ILE A 47 8.46 -0.21 0.35
N ARG A 48 7.75 -0.47 1.44
CA ARG A 48 8.25 -1.22 2.59
C ARG A 48 7.44 -2.49 2.78
N ILE A 49 8.12 -3.61 2.98
CA ILE A 49 7.50 -4.92 3.26
C ILE A 49 8.13 -5.49 4.52
N ASN A 50 7.27 -5.84 5.48
CA ASN A 50 7.67 -6.47 6.73
C ASN A 50 7.03 -7.85 6.85
N LYS A 51 7.80 -8.84 7.29
CA LYS A 51 7.26 -10.15 7.68
C LYS A 51 6.74 -10.10 9.09
N VAL A 52 5.44 -10.33 9.27
CA VAL A 52 4.83 -10.32 10.59
C VAL A 52 5.24 -11.57 11.35
N LYS A 53 5.71 -11.37 12.58
CA LYS A 53 6.01 -12.46 13.51
C LYS A 53 4.76 -12.76 14.37
N PRO A 54 4.54 -14.02 14.80
CA PRO A 54 3.36 -14.39 15.58
C PRO A 54 3.08 -13.51 16.80
N GLU A 55 4.13 -13.06 17.50
CA GLU A 55 4.05 -12.16 18.66
C GLU A 55 3.47 -10.77 18.34
N HIS A 56 3.34 -10.42 17.06
CA HIS A 56 2.79 -9.14 16.59
C HIS A 56 1.34 -9.23 16.10
N TYR A 57 0.71 -10.42 16.10
CA TYR A 57 -0.65 -10.62 15.58
C TYR A 57 -1.73 -9.84 16.33
N GLN A 58 -1.51 -9.55 17.60
CA GLN A 58 -2.49 -8.84 18.45
C GLN A 58 -2.28 -7.32 18.50
N ARG A 59 -1.33 -6.76 17.73
CA ARG A 59 -1.06 -5.32 17.77
C ARG A 59 -2.12 -4.56 16.95
N CYS A 60 -2.58 -3.43 17.48
CA CYS A 60 -3.42 -2.50 16.75
C CYS A 60 -2.57 -1.81 15.67
N LEU A 61 -2.66 -2.30 14.43
CA LEU A 61 -1.77 -1.88 13.35
C LEU A 61 -2.40 -0.86 12.40
N PRO A 62 -1.57 0.01 11.80
CA PRO A 62 -2.03 1.03 10.88
C PRO A 62 -2.72 0.48 9.64
N CYS A 63 -2.43 -0.75 9.23
CA CYS A 63 -3.13 -1.42 8.13
C CYS A 63 -4.62 -1.67 8.42
N PHE A 64 -5.08 -1.63 9.66
CA PHE A 64 -6.50 -1.79 10.01
C PHE A 64 -7.29 -0.48 10.02
N ASN A 65 -6.64 0.65 9.71
CA ASN A 65 -7.33 1.92 9.54
C ASN A 65 -7.31 2.34 8.07
N SER A 66 -8.51 2.42 7.50
CA SER A 66 -8.76 2.74 6.10
C SER A 66 -8.46 4.22 5.81
N CYS A 67 -7.20 4.50 5.46
CA CYS A 67 -6.66 5.81 5.10
C CYS A 67 -6.43 6.73 6.31
N TYR A 68 -5.19 6.79 6.80
CA TYR A 68 -4.78 7.96 7.57
C TYR A 68 -4.21 9.03 6.64
N PHE A 69 -4.74 10.24 6.78
CA PHE A 69 -3.98 11.45 6.50
C PHE A 69 -3.00 11.62 7.67
N THR A 70 -1.71 11.71 7.40
CA THR A 70 -0.75 11.97 8.50
C THR A 70 0.14 13.13 8.21
N TYR A 71 0.27 13.95 9.25
CA TYR A 71 1.34 14.91 9.41
C TYR A 71 2.70 14.19 9.47
N GLU A 72 3.75 14.84 8.96
CA GLU A 72 5.12 14.30 8.78
C GLU A 72 5.76 13.64 10.04
N ASN A 73 5.16 13.76 11.23
CA ASN A 73 5.79 13.46 12.52
C ASN A 73 5.33 12.20 13.26
N GLN A 74 4.53 11.30 12.67
CA GLN A 74 4.10 10.12 13.43
C GLN A 74 5.16 9.00 13.41
N GLU A 75 5.83 8.78 14.55
CA GLU A 75 6.91 7.78 14.72
C GLU A 75 6.55 6.35 14.32
N TRP A 76 5.27 5.99 14.30
CA TRP A 76 4.84 4.61 14.06
C TRP A 76 5.17 4.12 12.64
N TYR A 77 5.33 5.01 11.65
CA TYR A 77 5.77 4.66 10.29
C TYR A 77 7.15 4.03 10.25
N ASN A 78 8.03 4.47 11.14
CA ASN A 78 9.39 3.94 11.23
C ASN A 78 9.39 2.56 11.90
N LYS A 79 8.33 2.24 12.66
CA LYS A 79 8.23 1.06 13.52
C LYS A 79 7.12 0.11 13.06
N LEU A 80 7.08 -0.22 11.75
CA LEU A 80 6.25 -1.34 11.30
C LEU A 80 6.67 -2.61 12.05
N PRO A 81 5.74 -3.42 12.57
CA PRO A 81 6.10 -4.62 13.30
C PRO A 81 6.62 -5.69 12.34
N GLY A 82 7.41 -6.61 12.90
CA GLY A 82 7.96 -7.73 12.16
C GLY A 82 9.41 -7.51 11.72
N GLU A 83 9.86 -8.38 10.82
CA GLU A 83 11.18 -8.32 10.21
C GLU A 83 11.11 -7.50 8.92
N ASP A 84 11.98 -6.50 8.77
CA ASP A 84 12.08 -5.71 7.53
C ASP A 84 12.64 -6.59 6.41
N LEU A 85 11.85 -6.80 5.34
CA LEU A 85 12.26 -7.58 4.16
C LEU A 85 12.58 -6.70 2.95
N LEU A 86 11.88 -5.58 2.81
CA LEU A 86 12.08 -4.62 1.73
C LEU A 86 11.90 -3.19 2.26
N ASN A 87 12.75 -2.27 1.83
CA ASN A 87 12.55 -0.84 2.01
C ASN A 87 13.26 -0.11 0.87
N GLU A 88 12.56 0.05 -0.26
CA GLU A 88 13.15 0.56 -1.49
C GLU A 88 12.34 1.70 -2.08
N VAL A 89 13.03 2.59 -2.80
CA VAL A 89 12.41 3.60 -3.64
C VAL A 89 12.28 3.04 -5.04
N ILE A 90 11.06 3.01 -5.57
CA ILE A 90 10.77 2.64 -6.94
C ILE A 90 10.44 3.86 -7.78
N GLN A 91 10.88 3.84 -9.04
CA GLN A 91 10.42 4.80 -10.04
C GLN A 91 9.10 4.29 -10.62
N THR A 92 8.06 5.13 -10.60
CA THR A 92 6.74 4.73 -11.08
C THR A 92 6.70 4.74 -12.60
N ASN A 93 7.50 5.59 -13.26
CA ASN A 93 7.37 5.92 -14.68
C ASN A 93 5.91 6.22 -15.06
N CYS A 94 5.16 6.86 -14.16
CA CYS A 94 3.79 7.29 -14.38
C CYS A 94 3.77 8.43 -15.38
N LYS A 95 2.95 8.32 -16.43
CA LYS A 95 2.71 9.45 -17.33
C LYS A 95 1.85 10.49 -16.61
N ARG A 96 2.07 11.76 -16.97
CA ARG A 96 1.31 12.87 -16.40
C ARG A 96 -0.18 12.73 -16.77
N TYR A 97 -1.04 12.85 -15.77
CA TYR A 97 -2.49 12.72 -15.87
C TYR A 97 -3.00 11.34 -16.34
N GLU A 98 -2.18 10.29 -16.22
CA GLU A 98 -2.59 8.92 -16.54
C GLU A 98 -2.36 8.01 -15.31
N PRO A 99 -3.37 7.26 -14.85
CA PRO A 99 -3.18 6.30 -13.78
C PRO A 99 -2.38 5.09 -14.27
N LYS A 100 -1.53 4.55 -13.40
CA LYS A 100 -0.74 3.35 -13.68
C LYS A 100 -0.96 2.30 -12.59
N GLU A 101 -1.26 1.08 -13.01
CA GLU A 101 -1.23 -0.07 -12.10
C GLU A 101 0.21 -0.51 -11.86
N VAL A 102 0.54 -0.75 -10.60
CA VAL A 102 1.81 -1.33 -10.16
C VAL A 102 1.51 -2.62 -9.41
N LYS A 103 2.25 -3.68 -9.75
CA LYS A 103 2.13 -5.00 -9.11
C LYS A 103 3.42 -5.26 -8.33
N VAL A 104 3.28 -5.51 -7.03
CA VAL A 104 4.40 -5.87 -6.16
C VAL A 104 4.43 -7.39 -6.00
N PRO A 105 5.41 -8.09 -6.59
CA PRO A 105 5.52 -9.55 -6.44
C PRO A 105 5.79 -9.91 -4.97
N LEU A 106 5.10 -10.92 -4.44
CA LEU A 106 5.20 -11.28 -3.03
C LEU A 106 5.98 -12.58 -2.78
N THR A 107 6.18 -13.41 -3.81
CA THR A 107 6.80 -14.74 -3.70
C THR A 107 8.14 -14.71 -2.97
N ALA A 108 8.98 -13.70 -3.22
CA ALA A 108 10.29 -13.56 -2.59
C ALA A 108 10.23 -13.34 -1.06
N TYR A 109 9.11 -12.86 -0.54
CA TYR A 109 8.90 -12.48 0.86
C TYR A 109 8.13 -13.53 1.66
N LEU A 110 7.61 -14.56 0.99
CA LEU A 110 6.84 -15.65 1.59
C LEU A 110 7.73 -16.85 1.94
N ASN A 111 7.16 -17.82 2.66
CA ASN A 111 7.86 -19.08 2.91
C ASN A 111 8.04 -19.87 1.61
N LYS A 112 9.29 -20.10 1.21
CA LYS A 112 9.65 -20.79 -0.05
C LYS A 112 9.04 -22.19 -0.22
N LYS A 113 8.71 -22.88 0.87
CA LYS A 113 8.16 -24.26 0.80
C LYS A 113 6.65 -24.28 0.59
N SER A 114 5.94 -23.26 1.07
CA SER A 114 4.48 -23.27 1.19
C SER A 114 3.80 -22.07 0.56
N ASN A 115 4.55 -21.09 0.05
CA ASN A 115 4.07 -19.78 -0.40
C ASN A 115 3.11 -19.12 0.60
N SER A 116 3.30 -19.40 1.89
CA SER A 116 2.47 -18.89 2.97
C SER A 116 3.25 -17.94 3.87
N GLY A 117 2.51 -17.04 4.52
CA GLY A 117 3.10 -16.04 5.41
C GLY A 117 2.16 -14.88 5.66
N GLN A 118 2.56 -14.03 6.60
CA GLN A 118 1.89 -12.77 6.89
C GLN A 118 2.86 -11.62 6.64
N LEU A 119 2.44 -10.67 5.82
CA LEU A 119 3.23 -9.50 5.44
C LEU A 119 2.46 -8.23 5.77
N ILE A 120 3.19 -7.17 6.08
CA ILE A 120 2.66 -5.81 6.03
C ILE A 120 3.33 -5.12 4.87
N ILE A 121 2.53 -4.51 4.00
CA ILE A 121 3.01 -3.64 2.95
C ILE A 121 2.62 -2.19 3.28
N LEU A 122 3.56 -1.28 3.06
CA LEU A 122 3.36 0.16 3.19
C LEU A 122 3.92 0.84 1.94
N ILE A 123 3.09 1.64 1.26
CA ILE A 123 3.47 2.36 0.05
C ILE A 123 3.12 3.83 0.22
N ARG A 124 4.09 4.69 -0.10
CA ARG A 124 3.95 6.15 0.01
C ARG A 124 4.76 6.85 -1.08
N PRO A 125 4.37 8.03 -1.57
CA PRO A 125 5.23 8.82 -2.46
C PRO A 125 6.51 9.17 -1.72
N THR A 126 7.67 9.42 -2.33
CA THR A 126 8.81 10.00 -1.59
C THR A 126 8.49 11.45 -1.19
N LYS A 127 9.31 12.07 -0.33
CA LYS A 127 9.14 13.52 -0.03
C LYS A 127 9.29 14.36 -1.30
N LYS A 128 10.27 14.02 -2.14
CA LYS A 128 10.50 14.67 -3.43
C LYS A 128 9.29 14.55 -4.36
N ALA A 129 8.78 13.34 -4.58
CA ALA A 129 7.60 13.13 -5.46
C ALA A 129 6.34 13.81 -4.90
N TRP A 130 6.22 13.86 -3.58
CA TRP A 130 5.15 14.58 -2.89
C TRP A 130 5.24 16.10 -3.13
N ASP A 131 6.40 16.70 -2.89
CA ASP A 131 6.64 18.14 -3.12
C ASP A 131 6.41 18.55 -4.59
N GLU A 132 6.77 17.69 -5.55
CA GLU A 132 6.53 17.91 -6.99
C GLU A 132 5.03 17.96 -7.35
N CYS A 133 4.20 17.19 -6.64
CA CYS A 133 2.77 17.02 -6.89
C CYS A 133 1.88 17.83 -5.92
N GLN A 134 2.45 18.76 -5.15
CA GLN A 134 1.71 19.55 -4.16
C GLN A 134 1.80 21.05 -4.41
N ARG A 135 1.23 21.51 -5.52
CA ARG A 135 1.04 22.95 -5.76
C ARG A 135 -0.30 23.50 -5.23
N GLY A 136 -0.98 22.78 -4.33
CA GLY A 136 -2.38 23.08 -3.94
C GLY A 136 -2.73 22.98 -2.45
N GLY A 137 -1.75 22.90 -1.53
CA GLY A 137 -2.00 23.05 -0.08
C GLY A 137 -2.57 21.83 0.65
N CYS A 138 -2.37 20.60 0.15
CA CYS A 138 -2.78 19.40 0.87
C CYS A 138 -1.72 19.04 1.94
N GLU A 139 -1.93 19.35 3.21
CA GLU A 139 -0.86 19.17 4.25
C GLU A 139 -0.44 17.72 4.54
N TYR A 140 -1.03 16.73 3.86
CA TYR A 140 -0.90 15.32 4.19
C TYR A 140 -0.30 14.52 3.05
N ARG A 141 0.61 13.61 3.41
CA ARG A 141 1.20 12.62 2.50
C ARG A 141 0.36 11.35 2.53
N LEU A 142 -0.37 11.11 1.44
CA LEU A 142 -1.15 9.89 1.28
C LEU A 142 -0.25 8.66 1.27
N PHE A 143 -0.73 7.58 1.87
CA PHE A 143 -0.08 6.28 1.84
C PHE A 143 -1.16 5.21 1.84
N ILE A 144 -0.79 4.01 1.38
CA ILE A 144 -1.62 2.81 1.50
C ILE A 144 -0.87 1.78 2.33
N SER A 145 -1.60 1.05 3.16
CA SER A 145 -1.06 -0.04 3.96
C SER A 145 -2.04 -1.20 4.02
N ALA A 146 -1.49 -2.42 3.98
CA ALA A 146 -2.28 -3.64 4.05
C ALA A 146 -1.56 -4.71 4.85
N TRP A 147 -2.34 -5.51 5.57
CA TRP A 147 -1.93 -6.77 6.16
C TRP A 147 -2.30 -7.88 5.20
N LEU A 148 -1.29 -8.52 4.62
CA LEU A 148 -1.44 -9.59 3.66
C LEU A 148 -1.25 -10.93 4.36
N GLN A 149 -2.25 -11.80 4.32
CA GLN A 149 -2.17 -13.17 4.80
C GLN A 149 -2.26 -14.13 3.61
N CYS A 150 -1.11 -14.67 3.20
CA CYS A 150 -1.06 -15.75 2.22
C CYS A 150 -1.21 -17.08 2.97
N THR A 151 -2.35 -17.74 2.83
CA THR A 151 -2.65 -18.98 3.53
C THR A 151 -3.60 -19.87 2.76
N ARG A 152 -3.48 -21.18 2.95
CA ARG A 152 -4.46 -22.18 2.49
C ARG A 152 -5.57 -22.44 3.52
N LEU A 153 -5.50 -21.75 4.67
CA LEU A 153 -6.47 -21.88 5.75
C LEU A 153 -7.59 -20.87 5.54
N ALA A 154 -8.82 -21.37 5.39
CA ALA A 154 -10.04 -20.59 5.51
C ALA A 154 -10.70 -20.96 6.84
N VAL A 155 -11.11 -19.95 7.61
CA VAL A 155 -11.83 -20.12 8.87
C VAL A 155 -13.16 -19.41 8.73
N ASP A 156 -14.25 -20.14 8.90
CA ASP A 156 -15.60 -19.59 9.00
C ASP A 156 -16.08 -19.78 10.44
N VAL A 157 -16.64 -18.73 11.02
CA VAL A 157 -17.07 -18.70 12.41
C VAL A 157 -18.51 -18.21 12.47
N TYR A 158 -19.39 -19.06 12.97
CA TYR A 158 -20.76 -18.69 13.31
C TYR A 158 -20.89 -18.52 14.82
N LEU A 159 -21.26 -17.31 15.25
CA LEU A 159 -21.60 -17.02 16.63
C LEU A 159 -23.13 -17.08 16.79
N SER A 160 -23.63 -18.14 17.43
CA SER A 160 -25.01 -18.15 17.92
C SER A 160 -25.08 -17.39 19.23
N ALA A 161 -25.99 -16.43 19.34
CA ALA A 161 -26.45 -16.03 20.67
C ALA A 161 -27.08 -17.28 21.31
N GLY A 162 -26.50 -17.78 22.40
CA GLY A 162 -27.16 -18.79 23.20
C GLY A 162 -28.47 -18.21 23.75
N ASN A 163 -29.54 -19.00 23.72
CA ASN A 163 -30.83 -18.67 24.35
C ASN A 163 -30.67 -18.31 25.83
#